data_AF-A0A5E6YDA4-F1
#
_entry.id   AF-A0A5E6YDA4-F1
#
_cell.length_a   1.000
_cell.length_b   1.000
_cell.length_c   1.000
_cell.angle_alpha   90.00
_cell.angle_beta   90.00
_cell.angle_gamma   90.00
#
_symmetry.space_group_name_H-M   'P 1'
#
loop_
_entity.id
_entity.type
_entity.pdbx_description
1 polymer ?
#
loop_
_entity_poly.entity_id
_entity_poly.type
_entity_poly.pdbx_seq_one_letter_code
_entity_poly.pdbx_strand_id
1 'polypeptide(L)'
;MAEQNTLYIAMLTDVGAAQQAKAIANGTPWNITHMGVGDGNGVTPIPSKLQKKLINENVRLKLNRLTVRGDRPVISAELILPSDIGGWWVREVGLYDSTGALVAVASYPPTYKPTQAQGTGRTQGIRLQILVSSTANITIQDDPTLVTATLSTVREEIGKGNASSANKLYAGRFLNYTGAVTGQGFFDGSGDINIPMTLADSGVPAGTYSKVTVNAKGLVTGAQSLVQGDIPALDAAKITSGTLSRPTSANAGTATKLQTGRTLTFSGAATGQGWFDGSGDLNINLALAALDAGKLVSGIVPVVRGGTGGSNPAEARAGIGAGVPSSLYHDPAGYWWDKDTGFFVQWGNRYMGDLPGGMLSLKVTFPFAFDTKPFIVIPVITQHPGGYVSSASVTCAVNEQNTTATDCLLSFTEYTALVQAFGFRWLAVGYRVTPM
;
A
#
# COMPACT_ATOMS: atom_id res chain seq x y z
N MET A 1 -51.91 -71.89 81.45
CA MET A 1 -51.00 -72.95 80.96
C MET A 1 -51.89 -74.02 80.34
N ALA A 2 -51.72 -74.33 79.06
CA ALA A 2 -52.49 -75.38 78.40
C ALA A 2 -52.05 -76.75 78.95
N GLU A 3 -52.99 -77.61 79.35
CA GLU A 3 -52.66 -78.93 79.89
C GLU A 3 -51.91 -79.79 78.87
N GLN A 4 -50.78 -80.34 79.28
CA GLN A 4 -49.76 -80.95 78.42
C GLN A 4 -50.17 -82.31 77.81
N ASN A 5 -51.39 -82.79 78.06
CA ASN A 5 -51.90 -84.08 77.58
C ASN A 5 -53.22 -84.01 76.78
N THR A 6 -53.68 -82.80 76.39
CA THR A 6 -54.86 -82.61 75.54
C THR A 6 -54.45 -82.21 74.13
N LEU A 7 -54.75 -83.05 73.13
CA LEU A 7 -54.52 -82.74 71.71
C LEU A 7 -55.63 -81.84 71.18
N TYR A 8 -55.29 -80.63 70.77
CA TYR A 8 -56.21 -79.70 70.12
C TYR A 8 -56.24 -79.99 68.62
N ILE A 9 -57.41 -80.38 68.13
CA ILE A 9 -57.60 -80.79 66.74
C ILE A 9 -58.53 -79.82 66.01
N ALA A 10 -58.28 -79.66 64.73
CA ALA A 10 -59.14 -78.95 63.79
C ALA A 10 -59.56 -79.90 62.67
N MET A 11 -60.85 -79.92 62.34
CA MET A 11 -61.37 -80.83 61.33
C MET A 11 -62.55 -80.23 60.55
N LEU A 12 -62.74 -80.72 59.34
CA LEU A 12 -63.95 -80.48 58.55
C LEU A 12 -65.15 -81.22 59.15
N THR A 13 -66.31 -80.56 59.17
CA THR A 13 -67.59 -81.22 59.40
C THR A 13 -68.03 -81.98 58.14
N ASP A 14 -68.98 -82.91 58.26
CA ASP A 14 -69.53 -83.61 57.08
C ASP A 14 -70.21 -82.63 56.11
N VAL A 15 -70.79 -81.55 56.64
CA VAL A 15 -71.35 -80.45 55.84
C VAL A 15 -70.24 -79.75 55.06
N GLY A 16 -69.15 -79.38 55.72
CA GLY A 16 -68.02 -78.74 55.05
C GLY A 16 -67.33 -79.64 54.02
N ALA A 17 -67.18 -80.93 54.31
CA ALA A 17 -66.59 -81.89 53.38
C ALA A 17 -67.48 -82.06 52.13
N ALA A 18 -68.80 -82.15 52.30
CA ALA A 18 -69.73 -82.23 51.19
C ALA A 18 -69.78 -80.94 50.36
N GLN A 19 -69.72 -79.77 51.01
CA GLN A 19 -69.66 -78.49 50.31
C GLN A 19 -68.34 -78.30 49.55
N GLN A 20 -67.22 -78.69 50.16
CA GLN A 20 -65.92 -78.70 49.48
C GLN A 20 -65.96 -79.61 48.25
N ALA A 21 -66.48 -80.82 48.37
CA ALA A 21 -66.61 -81.75 47.25
C ALA A 21 -67.49 -81.18 46.12
N LYS A 22 -68.61 -80.51 46.47
CA LYS A 22 -69.46 -79.80 45.50
C LYS A 22 -68.76 -78.64 44.81
N ALA A 23 -68.02 -77.83 45.56
CA ALA A 23 -67.25 -76.71 45.00
C ALA A 23 -66.16 -77.19 44.04
N ILE A 24 -65.51 -78.31 44.35
CA ILE A 24 -64.54 -78.96 43.46
C ILE A 24 -65.22 -79.48 42.19
N ALA A 25 -66.31 -80.26 42.33
CA ALA A 25 -67.00 -80.88 41.19
C ALA A 25 -67.59 -79.85 40.21
N ASN A 26 -68.07 -78.72 40.71
CA ASN A 26 -68.73 -77.70 39.91
C ASN A 26 -67.80 -76.53 39.49
N GLY A 27 -66.54 -76.52 39.95
CA GLY A 27 -65.60 -75.42 39.68
C GLY A 27 -66.00 -74.07 40.29
N THR A 28 -66.89 -74.06 41.29
CA THR A 28 -67.40 -72.83 41.93
C THR A 28 -66.59 -72.46 43.16
N PRO A 29 -66.38 -71.17 43.46
CA PRO A 29 -65.64 -70.75 44.64
C PRO A 29 -66.32 -71.15 45.96
N TRP A 30 -65.56 -71.75 46.87
CA TRP A 30 -65.99 -72.05 48.23
C TRP A 30 -65.62 -70.90 49.16
N ASN A 31 -66.63 -70.09 49.51
CA ASN A 31 -66.46 -68.87 50.28
C ASN A 31 -66.61 -69.15 51.78
N ILE A 32 -65.49 -69.33 52.48
CA ILE A 32 -65.45 -69.29 53.95
C ILE A 32 -65.31 -67.83 54.36
N THR A 33 -66.27 -67.30 55.11
CA THR A 33 -66.39 -65.84 55.32
C THR A 33 -66.30 -65.43 56.77
N HIS A 34 -66.70 -66.29 57.70
CA HIS A 34 -66.75 -65.95 59.13
C HIS A 34 -66.07 -67.01 59.98
N MET A 35 -65.49 -66.56 61.10
CA MET A 35 -65.02 -67.42 62.18
C MET A 35 -65.87 -67.15 63.42
N GLY A 36 -66.47 -68.21 63.96
CA GLY A 36 -67.12 -68.19 65.26
C GLY A 36 -66.17 -68.65 66.34
N VAL A 37 -66.30 -68.06 67.52
CA VAL A 37 -65.45 -68.32 68.68
C VAL A 37 -66.35 -68.46 69.91
N GLY A 38 -66.13 -69.52 70.67
CA GLY A 38 -66.99 -69.92 71.78
C GLY A 38 -66.25 -70.42 73.01
N ASP A 39 -66.98 -70.54 74.12
CA ASP A 39 -66.48 -70.99 75.41
C ASP A 39 -66.83 -72.46 75.73
N GLY A 40 -67.49 -73.17 74.82
CA GLY A 40 -67.79 -74.60 74.98
C GLY A 40 -68.69 -74.92 76.18
N ASN A 41 -69.44 -73.94 76.70
CA ASN A 41 -70.22 -74.04 77.94
C ASN A 41 -69.36 -74.40 79.17
N GLY A 42 -68.12 -73.90 79.20
CA GLY A 42 -67.18 -74.09 80.31
C GLY A 42 -66.27 -75.32 80.19
N VAL A 43 -66.53 -76.22 79.24
CA VAL A 43 -65.70 -77.43 79.00
C VAL A 43 -65.08 -77.34 77.61
N THR A 44 -63.81 -77.73 77.48
CA THR A 44 -63.13 -77.77 76.17
C THR A 44 -63.70 -78.93 75.34
N PRO A 45 -64.40 -78.66 74.23
CA PRO A 45 -65.10 -79.73 73.51
C PRO A 45 -64.14 -80.57 72.66
N ILE A 46 -64.52 -81.84 72.46
CA ILE A 46 -63.91 -82.73 71.46
C ILE A 46 -64.67 -82.52 70.14
N PRO A 47 -64.01 -82.00 69.09
CA PRO A 47 -64.67 -81.75 67.81
C PRO A 47 -65.21 -83.03 67.17
N SER A 48 -66.38 -82.94 66.54
CA SER A 48 -67.05 -84.05 65.85
C SER A 48 -67.53 -83.63 64.45
N LYS A 49 -67.41 -84.55 63.48
CA LYS A 49 -67.83 -84.31 62.09
C LYS A 49 -69.32 -84.02 61.93
N LEU A 50 -70.15 -84.54 62.83
CA LEU A 50 -71.60 -84.38 62.81
C LEU A 50 -72.07 -83.04 63.39
N GLN A 51 -71.17 -82.19 63.91
CA GLN A 51 -71.53 -80.89 64.46
C GLN A 51 -72.06 -79.95 63.37
N LYS A 52 -73.22 -79.35 63.63
CA LYS A 52 -73.85 -78.33 62.76
C LYS A 52 -73.75 -76.92 63.34
N LYS A 53 -73.38 -76.80 64.62
CA LYS A 53 -73.15 -75.56 65.36
C LYS A 53 -72.10 -75.79 66.46
N LEU A 54 -71.45 -74.71 66.91
CA LEU A 54 -70.63 -74.72 68.13
C LEU A 54 -71.51 -75.01 69.36
N ILE A 55 -70.91 -75.53 70.43
CA ILE A 55 -71.64 -75.90 71.66
C ILE A 55 -72.20 -74.65 72.34
N ASN A 56 -71.37 -73.62 72.49
CA ASN A 56 -71.77 -72.29 72.94
C ASN A 56 -70.95 -71.22 72.21
N GLU A 57 -71.54 -70.62 71.16
CA GLU A 57 -70.92 -69.56 70.38
C GLU A 57 -71.12 -68.20 71.06
N ASN A 58 -70.02 -67.54 71.45
CA ASN A 58 -70.07 -66.21 72.06
C ASN A 58 -70.03 -65.10 71.00
N VAL A 59 -69.26 -65.29 69.92
CA VAL A 59 -69.16 -64.29 68.85
C VAL A 59 -68.88 -64.93 67.49
N ARG A 60 -69.34 -64.28 66.43
CA ARG A 60 -69.00 -64.58 65.05
C ARG A 60 -68.62 -63.31 64.31
N LEU A 61 -67.43 -63.31 63.71
CA LEU A 61 -66.89 -62.16 62.98
C LEU A 61 -66.40 -62.58 61.60
N LYS A 62 -66.34 -61.60 60.69
CA LYS A 62 -65.77 -61.80 59.36
C LYS A 62 -64.26 -62.06 59.49
N LEU A 63 -63.74 -62.97 58.66
CA LEU A 63 -62.31 -63.27 58.61
C LEU A 63 -61.50 -62.04 58.19
N ASN A 64 -60.37 -61.79 58.86
CA ASN A 64 -59.40 -60.78 58.43
C ASN A 64 -58.52 -61.30 57.31
N ARG A 65 -58.20 -62.60 57.38
CA ARG A 65 -57.37 -63.24 56.37
C ARG A 65 -57.72 -64.71 56.20
N LEU A 66 -57.86 -65.15 54.96
CA LEU A 66 -58.02 -66.55 54.59
C LEU A 66 -57.02 -66.87 53.49
N THR A 67 -56.05 -67.72 53.80
CA THR A 67 -54.98 -68.09 52.85
C THR A 67 -54.86 -69.59 52.72
N VAL A 68 -54.31 -70.01 51.59
CA VAL A 68 -53.96 -71.39 51.29
C VAL A 68 -52.45 -71.54 51.43
N ARG A 69 -52.01 -72.62 52.07
CA ARG A 69 -50.59 -72.98 52.08
C ARG A 69 -50.18 -73.55 50.72
N GLY A 70 -49.04 -73.09 50.20
CA GLY A 70 -48.50 -73.58 48.92
C GLY A 70 -47.87 -74.96 49.00
N ASP A 71 -47.47 -75.42 50.19
CA ASP A 71 -46.72 -76.67 50.41
C ASP A 71 -47.62 -77.88 50.75
N ARG A 72 -48.84 -77.66 51.26
CA ARG A 72 -49.80 -78.70 51.67
C ARG A 72 -51.24 -78.20 51.50
N PRO A 73 -52.26 -79.07 51.32
CA PRO A 73 -53.65 -78.65 51.17
C PRO A 73 -54.25 -78.24 52.53
N VAL A 74 -53.72 -77.16 53.09
CA VAL A 74 -54.10 -76.58 54.37
C VAL A 74 -54.60 -75.16 54.15
N ILE A 75 -55.75 -74.87 54.72
CA ILE A 75 -56.30 -73.52 54.76
C ILE A 75 -55.93 -72.89 56.11
N SER A 76 -55.37 -71.68 56.07
CA SER A 76 -55.13 -70.86 57.26
C SER A 76 -56.16 -69.72 57.30
N ALA A 77 -57.09 -69.82 58.24
CA ALA A 77 -58.07 -68.78 58.53
C ALA A 77 -57.61 -67.98 59.76
N GLU A 78 -57.60 -66.66 59.64
CA GLU A 78 -57.19 -65.75 60.68
C GLU A 78 -58.30 -64.76 61.00
N LEU A 79 -58.62 -64.68 62.28
CA LEU A 79 -59.50 -63.68 62.83
C LEU A 79 -58.74 -62.90 63.90
N ILE A 80 -58.83 -61.58 63.84
CA ILE A 80 -58.41 -60.70 64.91
C ILE A 80 -59.65 -60.39 65.73
N LEU A 81 -59.69 -60.85 66.98
CA LEU A 81 -60.65 -60.36 67.96
C LEU A 81 -60.19 -59.00 68.46
N PRO A 82 -60.96 -57.93 68.23
CA PRO A 82 -60.63 -56.60 68.73
C PRO A 82 -60.67 -56.55 70.27
N SER A 83 -60.19 -55.45 70.85
CA SER A 83 -60.01 -55.33 72.30
C SER A 83 -61.32 -55.15 73.09
N ASP A 84 -62.42 -54.81 72.44
CA ASP A 84 -63.75 -54.60 73.01
C ASP A 84 -64.59 -55.88 73.11
N ILE A 85 -64.23 -56.95 72.38
CA ILE A 85 -64.91 -58.25 72.38
C ILE A 85 -64.11 -59.27 73.22
N GLY A 86 -64.75 -59.84 74.25
CA GLY A 86 -64.13 -60.80 75.18
C GLY A 86 -64.87 -60.92 76.51
N GLY A 87 -64.14 -61.27 77.58
CA GLY A 87 -64.67 -61.46 78.94
C GLY A 87 -64.98 -62.92 79.28
N TRP A 88 -64.63 -63.84 78.39
CA TRP A 88 -64.89 -65.28 78.48
C TRP A 88 -63.66 -66.08 78.01
N TRP A 89 -63.65 -67.37 78.31
CA TRP A 89 -62.56 -68.28 77.93
C TRP A 89 -62.80 -68.79 76.52
N VAL A 90 -61.87 -68.56 75.60
CA VAL A 90 -61.92 -69.16 74.27
C VAL A 90 -61.56 -70.64 74.37
N ARG A 91 -62.46 -71.52 73.89
CA ARG A 91 -62.29 -72.99 73.95
C ARG A 91 -62.69 -73.71 72.68
N GLU A 92 -63.55 -73.12 71.86
CA GLU A 92 -63.92 -73.67 70.56
C GLU A 92 -63.90 -72.59 69.47
N VAL A 93 -63.54 -73.02 68.26
CA VAL A 93 -63.48 -72.16 67.08
C VAL A 93 -64.16 -72.90 65.93
N GLY A 94 -65.01 -72.20 65.19
CA GLY A 94 -65.72 -72.72 64.02
C GLY A 94 -65.52 -71.84 62.80
N LEU A 95 -65.43 -72.43 61.62
CA LEU A 95 -65.47 -71.70 60.35
C LEU A 95 -66.84 -71.84 59.70
N TYR A 96 -67.31 -70.74 59.13
CA TYR A 96 -68.61 -70.64 58.48
C TYR A 96 -68.48 -70.17 57.03
N ASP A 97 -69.25 -70.81 56.14
CA ASP A 97 -69.34 -70.39 54.75
C ASP A 97 -70.29 -69.20 54.55
N SER A 98 -70.42 -68.72 53.32
CA SER A 98 -71.35 -67.64 52.96
C SER A 98 -72.83 -67.99 53.13
N THR A 99 -73.19 -69.26 53.32
CA THR A 99 -74.56 -69.70 53.61
C THR A 99 -74.85 -69.78 55.11
N GLY A 100 -73.84 -69.58 55.95
CA GLY A 100 -73.92 -69.65 57.40
C GLY A 100 -73.77 -71.06 57.98
N ALA A 101 -73.43 -72.05 57.17
CA ALA A 101 -73.22 -73.43 57.59
C ALA A 101 -71.86 -73.61 58.30
N LEU A 102 -71.82 -74.38 59.39
CA LEU A 102 -70.56 -74.72 60.07
C LEU A 102 -69.78 -75.74 59.23
N VAL A 103 -68.70 -75.28 58.61
CA VAL A 103 -67.90 -76.10 57.67
C VAL A 103 -66.70 -76.77 58.32
N ALA A 104 -66.19 -76.18 59.40
CA ALA A 104 -65.10 -76.77 60.14
C ALA A 104 -65.15 -76.35 61.59
N VAL A 105 -64.65 -77.22 62.47
CA VAL A 105 -64.68 -77.03 63.91
C VAL A 105 -63.33 -77.44 64.49
N ALA A 106 -62.90 -76.68 65.50
CA ALA A 106 -61.66 -76.92 66.19
C ALA A 106 -61.80 -76.67 67.69
N SER A 107 -61.06 -77.49 68.44
CA SER A 107 -60.84 -77.26 69.86
C SER A 107 -59.71 -76.23 70.01
N TYR A 108 -59.87 -75.27 70.91
CA TYR A 108 -58.88 -74.23 71.16
C TYR A 108 -58.39 -74.31 72.61
N PRO A 109 -57.07 -74.14 72.86
CA PRO A 109 -56.54 -74.11 74.21
C PRO A 109 -57.23 -73.04 75.06
N PRO A 110 -57.72 -73.37 76.27
CA PRO A 110 -58.42 -72.42 77.13
C PRO A 110 -57.61 -71.14 77.32
N THR A 111 -58.05 -70.08 76.66
CA THR A 111 -57.35 -68.79 76.64
C THR A 111 -58.33 -67.72 77.05
N TYR A 112 -58.08 -67.08 78.19
CA TYR A 112 -58.90 -65.98 78.64
C TYR A 112 -58.62 -64.72 77.81
N LYS A 113 -59.68 -64.16 77.21
CA LYS A 113 -59.62 -62.95 76.38
C LYS A 113 -60.21 -61.77 77.18
N PRO A 114 -59.40 -60.94 77.86
CA PRO A 114 -59.92 -59.78 78.58
C PRO A 114 -60.44 -58.71 77.61
N THR A 115 -61.45 -57.95 78.06
CA THR A 115 -61.93 -56.76 77.35
C THR A 115 -61.24 -55.50 77.83
N GLN A 116 -61.32 -54.43 77.05
CA GLN A 116 -60.86 -53.10 77.43
C GLN A 116 -61.47 -52.61 78.75
N ALA A 117 -62.74 -52.94 79.01
CA ALA A 117 -63.44 -52.60 80.26
C ALA A 117 -62.86 -53.29 81.50
N GLN A 118 -62.12 -54.40 81.32
CA GLN A 118 -61.41 -55.12 82.40
C GLN A 118 -59.97 -54.59 82.60
N GLY A 119 -59.65 -53.41 82.04
CA GLY A 119 -58.38 -52.70 82.24
C GLY A 119 -57.20 -53.16 81.39
N THR A 120 -57.34 -54.26 80.62
CA THR A 120 -56.26 -54.86 79.81
C THR A 120 -56.76 -55.31 78.44
N GLY A 121 -57.47 -54.44 77.73
CA GLY A 121 -58.00 -54.73 76.40
C GLY A 121 -56.91 -55.19 75.45
N ARG A 122 -56.91 -56.50 75.16
CA ARG A 122 -55.91 -57.13 74.29
C ARG A 122 -56.56 -57.46 72.97
N THR A 123 -55.97 -57.01 71.87
CA THR A 123 -56.31 -57.53 70.54
C THR A 123 -55.68 -58.91 70.39
N GLN A 124 -56.48 -59.93 70.08
CA GLN A 124 -56.02 -61.32 70.01
C GLN A 124 -56.25 -61.88 68.61
N GLY A 125 -55.18 -62.25 67.93
CA GLY A 125 -55.26 -63.05 66.71
C GLY A 125 -55.54 -64.52 67.04
N ILE A 126 -56.56 -65.09 66.42
CA ILE A 126 -56.82 -66.53 66.36
C ILE A 126 -56.53 -66.98 64.93
N ARG A 127 -55.61 -67.95 64.81
CA ARG A 127 -55.29 -68.61 63.55
C ARG A 127 -55.72 -70.06 63.64
N LEU A 128 -56.56 -70.49 62.70
CA LEU A 128 -57.03 -71.85 62.56
C LEU A 128 -56.49 -72.46 61.26
N GLN A 129 -55.84 -73.62 61.37
CA GLN A 129 -55.32 -74.36 60.23
C GLN A 129 -56.06 -75.67 60.07
N ILE A 130 -56.60 -75.92 58.88
CA ILE A 130 -57.42 -77.11 58.61
C ILE A 130 -56.91 -77.77 57.34
N LEU A 131 -56.68 -79.07 57.43
CA LEU A 131 -56.36 -79.89 56.28
C LEU A 131 -57.63 -80.20 55.50
N VAL A 132 -57.59 -79.99 54.19
CA VAL A 132 -58.73 -80.13 53.32
C VAL A 132 -58.40 -81.01 52.11
N SER A 133 -59.41 -81.49 51.38
CA SER A 133 -59.18 -82.42 50.24
C SER A 133 -58.63 -81.73 48.98
N SER A 134 -58.95 -80.46 48.75
CA SER A 134 -58.34 -79.62 47.71
C SER A 134 -58.49 -78.12 48.02
N THR A 135 -57.50 -77.32 47.64
CA THR A 135 -57.48 -75.88 47.88
C THR A 135 -57.74 -75.03 46.63
N ALA A 136 -57.97 -75.66 45.48
CA ALA A 136 -58.05 -75.01 44.18
C ALA A 136 -59.19 -73.98 44.06
N ASN A 137 -60.30 -74.20 44.75
CA ASN A 137 -61.52 -73.39 44.59
C ASN A 137 -61.82 -72.54 45.83
N ILE A 138 -60.82 -72.19 46.64
CA ILE A 138 -61.01 -71.35 47.82
C ILE A 138 -60.79 -69.88 47.44
N THR A 139 -61.73 -69.02 47.82
CA THR A 139 -61.57 -67.57 47.64
C THR A 139 -60.72 -67.00 48.77
N ILE A 140 -59.52 -66.54 48.44
CA ILE A 140 -58.61 -65.88 49.38
C ILE A 140 -59.21 -64.54 49.80
N GLN A 141 -59.14 -64.22 51.09
CA GLN A 141 -59.54 -62.92 51.63
C GLN A 141 -58.34 -62.30 52.32
N ASP A 142 -58.02 -61.05 51.99
CA ASP A 142 -57.05 -60.21 52.69
C ASP A 142 -57.69 -58.83 52.88
N ASP A 143 -57.82 -58.38 54.13
CA ASP A 143 -58.22 -57.01 54.46
C ASP A 143 -56.97 -56.15 54.72
N PRO A 144 -56.60 -55.24 53.80
CA PRO A 144 -55.34 -54.51 53.86
C PRO A 144 -55.33 -53.30 54.81
N THR A 145 -56.44 -52.93 55.47
CA THR A 145 -56.49 -51.68 56.27
C THR A 145 -55.81 -51.75 57.64
N LEU A 146 -55.07 -52.83 57.93
CA LEU A 146 -54.39 -53.04 59.22
C LEU A 146 -53.04 -53.78 59.07
N VAL A 147 -52.29 -53.52 57.99
CA VAL A 147 -50.98 -54.16 57.76
C VAL A 147 -49.87 -53.12 57.51
N THR A 148 -48.88 -53.07 58.39
CA THR A 148 -47.65 -52.25 58.26
C THR A 148 -46.78 -52.75 57.10
N ALA A 149 -46.50 -51.90 56.10
CA ALA A 149 -45.63 -52.23 54.96
C ALA A 149 -44.13 -52.09 55.29
N THR A 150 -43.29 -52.99 54.76
CA THR A 150 -41.84 -53.04 55.00
C THR A 150 -41.04 -52.13 54.04
N LEU A 151 -39.86 -51.68 54.52
CA LEU A 151 -38.94 -50.72 53.88
C LEU A 151 -38.52 -51.08 52.44
N SER A 152 -38.60 -52.36 52.05
CA SER A 152 -38.31 -52.82 50.68
C SER A 152 -39.24 -52.20 49.64
N THR A 153 -40.50 -52.01 49.99
CA THR A 153 -41.53 -51.50 49.07
C THR A 153 -41.35 -50.00 48.78
N VAL A 154 -40.75 -49.25 49.71
CA VAL A 154 -40.52 -47.79 49.56
C VAL A 154 -39.35 -47.47 48.63
N ARG A 155 -38.35 -48.35 48.52
CA ARG A 155 -37.17 -48.11 47.66
C ARG A 155 -37.45 -48.32 46.17
N GLU A 156 -38.41 -49.17 45.83
CA GLU A 156 -38.73 -49.50 44.43
C GLU A 156 -39.46 -48.35 43.70
N GLU A 157 -40.23 -47.54 44.43
CA GLU A 157 -40.99 -46.43 43.86
C GLU A 157 -40.18 -45.14 43.63
N ILE A 158 -39.05 -44.95 44.34
CA ILE A 158 -38.16 -43.78 44.15
C ILE A 158 -37.39 -43.83 42.81
N GLY A 159 -37.27 -45.01 42.19
CA GLY A 159 -36.53 -45.20 40.93
C GLY A 159 -37.26 -44.73 39.65
N LYS A 160 -38.52 -44.27 39.72
CA LYS A 160 -39.39 -44.12 38.54
C LYS A 160 -39.72 -42.67 38.10
N GLY A 161 -39.16 -41.61 38.69
CA GLY A 161 -39.55 -40.21 38.39
C GLY A 161 -38.44 -39.29 37.83
N ASN A 162 -38.68 -38.65 36.68
CA ASN A 162 -37.85 -37.56 36.12
C ASN A 162 -37.97 -36.24 36.94
N ALA A 163 -36.87 -35.52 37.16
CA ALA A 163 -36.78 -34.38 38.10
C ALA A 163 -36.92 -32.97 37.46
N SER A 164 -37.52 -32.05 38.22
CA SER A 164 -37.83 -30.64 37.87
C SER A 164 -36.63 -29.67 37.77
N SER A 165 -35.40 -30.12 38.05
CA SER A 165 -34.16 -29.41 37.72
C SER A 165 -33.03 -30.43 37.62
N ALA A 166 -32.62 -30.79 36.41
CA ALA A 166 -31.55 -31.76 36.20
C ALA A 166 -30.19 -31.06 36.21
N ASN A 167 -29.30 -31.40 37.14
CA ASN A 167 -27.91 -30.91 37.17
C ASN A 167 -27.07 -31.38 35.97
N LYS A 168 -27.52 -32.43 35.28
CA LYS A 168 -26.99 -32.94 34.00
C LYS A 168 -28.02 -33.81 33.30
N LEU A 169 -27.89 -33.97 31.99
CA LEU A 169 -28.68 -34.90 31.18
C LEU A 169 -28.39 -36.34 31.61
N TYR A 170 -29.44 -37.15 31.78
CA TYR A 170 -29.31 -38.58 32.09
C TYR A 170 -28.52 -39.34 31.01
N ALA A 171 -28.67 -38.93 29.75
CA ALA A 171 -27.83 -39.34 28.63
C ALA A 171 -27.38 -38.09 27.86
N GLY A 172 -26.11 -37.72 27.98
CA GLY A 172 -25.53 -36.60 27.24
C GLY A 172 -25.62 -36.79 25.73
N ARG A 173 -25.58 -35.69 24.99
CA ARG A 173 -25.76 -35.66 23.53
C ARG A 173 -24.55 -35.04 22.85
N PHE A 174 -24.22 -35.54 21.67
CA PHE A 174 -23.29 -34.84 20.79
C PHE A 174 -24.01 -33.72 20.04
N LEU A 175 -23.47 -32.51 20.13
CA LEU A 175 -23.84 -31.39 19.27
C LEU A 175 -22.97 -31.45 18.02
N ASN A 176 -23.59 -31.84 16.90
CA ASN A 176 -22.92 -32.01 15.60
C ASN A 176 -23.12 -30.77 14.75
N TYR A 177 -22.04 -30.11 14.35
CA TYR A 177 -22.04 -29.01 13.38
C TYR A 177 -21.60 -29.56 12.03
N THR A 178 -22.43 -29.33 11.01
CA THR A 178 -22.21 -29.81 9.64
C THR A 178 -22.38 -28.65 8.66
N GLY A 179 -21.63 -28.67 7.55
CA GLY A 179 -21.65 -27.61 6.54
C GLY A 179 -20.27 -27.00 6.30
N ALA A 180 -20.20 -25.66 6.22
CA ALA A 180 -18.95 -24.96 5.93
C ALA A 180 -17.88 -25.15 7.03
N VAL A 181 -18.33 -25.27 8.27
CA VAL A 181 -17.50 -25.59 9.43
C VAL A 181 -18.00 -26.91 10.00
N THR A 182 -17.08 -27.80 10.33
CA THR A 182 -17.38 -29.08 10.96
C THR A 182 -16.82 -29.11 12.37
N GLY A 183 -17.57 -29.67 13.31
CA GLY A 183 -17.15 -29.83 14.69
C GLY A 183 -18.16 -30.66 15.47
N GLN A 184 -17.70 -31.30 16.53
CA GLN A 184 -18.55 -32.10 17.40
C GLN A 184 -18.12 -31.90 18.86
N GLY A 185 -19.08 -31.70 19.75
CA GLY A 185 -18.85 -31.61 21.18
C GLY A 185 -19.89 -32.39 21.95
N PHE A 186 -19.48 -33.05 23.04
CA PHE A 186 -20.39 -33.76 23.93
C PHE A 186 -20.92 -32.80 25.01
N PHE A 187 -22.24 -32.67 25.11
CA PHE A 187 -22.90 -31.84 26.11
C PHE A 187 -23.79 -32.70 26.99
N ASP A 188 -23.59 -32.61 28.31
CA ASP A 188 -24.47 -33.20 29.30
C ASP A 188 -24.97 -32.17 30.33
N GLY A 189 -24.67 -30.88 30.19
CA GLY A 189 -25.16 -29.83 31.08
C GLY A 189 -24.39 -29.67 32.39
N SER A 190 -23.29 -30.40 32.62
CA SER A 190 -22.46 -30.22 33.82
C SER A 190 -21.67 -28.90 33.86
N GLY A 191 -21.60 -28.18 32.75
CA GLY A 191 -20.89 -26.90 32.60
C GLY A 191 -20.84 -26.43 31.13
N ASP A 192 -20.16 -25.31 30.89
CA ASP A 192 -19.90 -24.80 29.54
C ASP A 192 -19.00 -25.75 28.76
N ILE A 193 -19.22 -25.86 27.45
CA ILE A 193 -18.39 -26.67 26.56
C ILE A 193 -17.81 -25.82 25.43
N ASN A 194 -16.52 -25.99 25.16
CA ASN A 194 -15.86 -25.41 24.00
C ASN A 194 -15.80 -26.46 22.90
N ILE A 195 -16.43 -26.17 21.76
CA ILE A 195 -16.49 -27.11 20.64
C ILE A 195 -15.45 -26.68 19.61
N PRO A 196 -14.37 -27.47 19.42
CA PRO A 196 -13.41 -27.18 18.38
C PRO A 196 -14.09 -27.33 17.02
N MET A 197 -13.96 -26.28 16.22
CA MET A 197 -14.58 -26.16 14.92
C MET A 197 -13.48 -25.99 13.88
N THR A 198 -13.55 -26.78 12.81
CA THR A 198 -12.60 -26.73 11.70
C THR A 198 -13.33 -26.23 10.46
N LEU A 199 -12.83 -25.16 9.86
CA LEU A 199 -13.27 -24.70 8.54
C LEU A 199 -12.64 -25.61 7.48
N ALA A 200 -13.44 -26.06 6.51
CA ALA A 200 -12.89 -26.85 5.41
C ALA A 200 -11.87 -26.05 4.59
N ASP A 201 -10.81 -26.71 4.12
CA ASP A 201 -9.81 -26.06 3.28
C ASP A 201 -10.45 -25.45 2.05
N SER A 202 -10.07 -24.20 1.76
CA SER A 202 -10.55 -23.46 0.59
C SER A 202 -10.08 -24.04 -0.75
N GLY A 203 -9.11 -24.97 -0.71
CA GLY A 203 -8.41 -25.51 -1.88
C GLY A 203 -7.31 -24.59 -2.44
N VAL A 204 -7.19 -23.38 -1.90
CA VAL A 204 -6.18 -22.39 -2.32
C VAL A 204 -4.94 -22.51 -1.42
N PRO A 205 -3.73 -22.68 -1.98
CA PRO A 205 -2.50 -22.72 -1.19
C PRO A 205 -2.30 -21.43 -0.39
N ALA A 206 -1.83 -21.55 0.85
CA ALA A 206 -1.56 -20.39 1.69
C ALA A 206 -0.52 -19.45 1.05
N GLY A 207 -0.85 -18.17 0.92
CA GLY A 207 0.02 -17.19 0.29
C GLY A 207 -0.65 -15.83 0.10
N THR A 208 0.13 -14.86 -0.34
CA THR A 208 -0.36 -13.53 -0.71
C THR A 208 -0.66 -13.50 -2.20
N TYR A 209 -1.89 -13.17 -2.57
CA TYR A 209 -2.32 -13.09 -3.96
C TYR A 209 -2.88 -11.72 -4.27
N SER A 210 -2.69 -11.29 -5.52
CA SER A 210 -3.14 -9.99 -6.00
C SER A 210 -4.57 -10.03 -6.54
N LYS A 211 -5.04 -11.21 -6.95
CA LYS A 211 -6.42 -11.45 -7.39
C LYS A 211 -6.95 -12.76 -6.84
N VAL A 212 -8.19 -12.73 -6.39
CA VAL A 212 -8.91 -13.85 -5.79
C VAL A 212 -10.27 -14.03 -6.46
N THR A 213 -10.70 -15.28 -6.59
CA THR A 213 -12.06 -15.63 -7.00
C THR A 213 -12.81 -16.10 -5.77
N VAL A 214 -13.94 -15.46 -5.46
CA VAL A 214 -14.78 -15.82 -4.30
C VAL A 214 -16.08 -16.46 -4.74
N ASN A 215 -16.57 -17.41 -3.94
CA ASN A 215 -17.92 -17.96 -4.14
C ASN A 215 -18.98 -17.04 -3.52
N ALA A 216 -20.26 -17.40 -3.69
CA ALA A 216 -21.40 -16.63 -3.16
C ALA A 216 -21.42 -16.51 -1.62
N LYS A 217 -20.63 -17.32 -0.91
CA LYS A 217 -20.48 -17.29 0.55
C LYS A 217 -19.22 -16.52 1.00
N GLY A 218 -18.46 -15.93 0.06
CA GLY A 218 -17.25 -15.15 0.35
C GLY A 218 -15.97 -15.97 0.56
N LEU A 219 -15.99 -17.30 0.36
CA LEU A 219 -14.78 -18.12 0.45
C LEU A 219 -13.96 -17.98 -0.84
N VAL A 220 -12.64 -17.83 -0.70
CA VAL A 220 -11.71 -17.84 -1.83
C VAL A 220 -11.66 -19.24 -2.42
N THR A 221 -11.83 -19.38 -3.73
CA THR A 221 -11.87 -20.67 -4.45
C THR A 221 -10.83 -20.77 -5.56
N GLY A 222 -10.14 -19.66 -5.84
CA GLY A 222 -9.03 -19.58 -6.76
C GLY A 222 -8.23 -18.32 -6.46
N ALA A 223 -6.93 -18.38 -6.67
CA ALA A 223 -6.05 -17.24 -6.47
C ALA A 223 -4.91 -17.25 -7.49
N GLN A 224 -4.52 -16.07 -7.94
CA GLN A 224 -3.50 -15.89 -8.96
C GLN A 224 -2.68 -14.62 -8.65
N SER A 225 -1.45 -14.58 -9.15
CA SER A 225 -0.65 -13.35 -9.19
C SER A 225 -1.14 -12.44 -10.32
N LEU A 226 -0.87 -11.14 -10.22
CA LEU A 226 -1.03 -10.23 -11.36
C LEU A 226 -0.12 -10.68 -12.51
N VAL A 227 -0.69 -10.82 -13.70
CA VAL A 227 0.06 -11.02 -14.95
C VAL A 227 0.03 -9.74 -15.78
N GLN A 228 0.94 -9.62 -16.75
CA GLN A 228 1.05 -8.42 -17.59
C GLN A 228 -0.28 -8.04 -18.27
N GLY A 229 -1.10 -9.02 -18.66
CA GLY A 229 -2.42 -8.78 -19.26
C GLY A 229 -3.48 -8.24 -18.31
N ASP A 230 -3.30 -8.35 -16.99
CA ASP A 230 -4.21 -7.76 -16.00
C ASP A 230 -3.99 -6.25 -15.82
N ILE A 231 -2.88 -5.71 -16.35
CA ILE A 231 -2.55 -4.29 -16.31
C ILE A 231 -3.02 -3.70 -17.65
N PRO A 232 -4.08 -2.87 -17.68
CA PRO A 232 -4.51 -2.21 -18.90
C PRO A 232 -3.37 -1.39 -19.51
N ALA A 233 -3.42 -1.12 -20.81
CA ALA A 233 -2.44 -0.23 -21.45
C ALA A 233 -2.41 1.13 -20.70
N LEU A 234 -1.27 1.43 -20.07
CA LEU A 234 -1.03 2.63 -19.26
C LEU A 234 -0.54 3.78 -20.16
N ASP A 235 -1.34 4.12 -21.15
CA ASP A 235 -1.05 5.21 -22.08
C ASP A 235 -0.82 6.50 -21.29
N ALA A 236 0.13 7.33 -21.70
CA ALA A 236 0.52 8.54 -20.96
C ALA A 236 -0.66 9.47 -20.64
N ALA A 237 -1.71 9.47 -21.47
CA ALA A 237 -2.95 10.23 -21.26
C ALA A 237 -3.75 9.81 -20.01
N LYS A 238 -3.50 8.63 -19.46
CA LYS A 238 -4.18 8.09 -18.27
C LYS A 238 -3.48 8.45 -16.94
N ILE A 239 -2.35 9.18 -17.01
CA ILE A 239 -1.58 9.62 -15.83
C ILE A 239 -1.91 11.09 -15.56
N THR A 240 -2.91 11.35 -14.70
CA THR A 240 -3.44 12.69 -14.41
C THR A 240 -2.57 13.51 -13.44
N SER A 241 -1.63 12.87 -12.75
CA SER A 241 -0.70 13.49 -11.80
C SER A 241 0.52 12.60 -11.55
N GLY A 242 1.65 13.20 -11.17
CA GLY A 242 2.93 12.51 -10.94
C GLY A 242 3.93 12.72 -12.09
N THR A 243 5.22 12.60 -11.79
CA THR A 243 6.30 12.69 -12.78
C THR A 243 6.80 11.29 -13.13
N LEU A 244 6.83 10.96 -14.43
CA LEU A 244 7.59 9.80 -14.90
C LEU A 244 9.07 10.17 -14.80
N SER A 245 9.78 9.62 -13.82
CA SER A 245 11.21 9.93 -13.54
C SER A 245 12.17 9.59 -14.67
N ARG A 246 11.69 8.99 -15.77
CA ARG A 246 12.48 8.68 -16.95
C ARG A 246 11.59 8.71 -18.19
N PRO A 247 11.87 9.52 -19.22
CA PRO A 247 11.24 9.32 -20.50
C PRO A 247 11.76 8.01 -21.10
N THR A 248 10.86 7.11 -21.52
CA THR A 248 11.20 5.72 -21.90
C THR A 248 11.82 5.56 -23.29
N SER A 249 12.13 6.65 -24.01
CA SER A 249 12.96 6.63 -25.24
C SER A 249 13.14 8.00 -25.92
N ALA A 250 12.71 9.11 -25.31
CA ALA A 250 12.74 10.42 -25.97
C ALA A 250 13.17 11.55 -25.04
N ASN A 251 13.56 12.67 -25.64
CA ASN A 251 13.95 13.90 -24.96
C ASN A 251 12.80 14.46 -24.09
N ALA A 252 13.10 15.33 -23.12
CA ALA A 252 12.07 16.09 -22.40
C ALA A 252 11.09 16.75 -23.39
N GLY A 253 9.78 16.77 -23.11
CA GLY A 253 8.76 17.21 -24.08
C GLY A 253 8.97 18.63 -24.64
N THR A 254 9.69 19.49 -23.91
CA THR A 254 10.11 20.83 -24.34
C THR A 254 11.31 20.84 -25.30
N ALA A 255 12.09 19.76 -25.36
CA ALA A 255 13.29 19.58 -26.18
C ALA A 255 13.06 18.75 -27.46
N THR A 256 11.79 18.48 -27.83
CA THR A 256 11.42 17.78 -29.08
C THR A 256 12.05 18.43 -30.32
N LYS A 257 12.28 19.75 -30.31
CA LYS A 257 12.94 20.47 -31.41
C LYS A 257 14.47 20.26 -31.49
N LEU A 258 15.11 19.68 -30.48
CA LEU A 258 16.55 19.34 -30.47
C LEU A 258 16.82 17.85 -30.72
N GLN A 259 15.78 17.07 -31.06
CA GLN A 259 15.90 15.63 -31.31
C GLN A 259 16.74 15.30 -32.56
N THR A 260 16.80 16.23 -33.50
CA THR A 260 17.83 16.27 -34.54
C THR A 260 18.70 17.49 -34.24
N GLY A 261 20.01 17.27 -34.10
CA GLY A 261 20.94 18.37 -33.87
C GLY A 261 20.79 19.47 -34.92
N ARG A 262 21.12 20.69 -34.55
CA ARG A 262 20.97 21.87 -35.40
C ARG A 262 22.33 22.49 -35.63
N THR A 263 22.63 22.82 -36.88
CA THR A 263 23.75 23.69 -37.19
C THR A 263 23.42 25.10 -36.71
N LEU A 264 24.20 25.59 -35.75
CA LEU A 264 24.23 27.01 -35.42
C LEU A 264 25.18 27.69 -36.40
N THR A 265 24.64 28.58 -37.23
CA THR A 265 25.40 29.28 -38.27
C THR A 265 25.51 30.75 -37.93
N PHE A 266 26.74 31.27 -37.96
CA PHE A 266 27.03 32.70 -37.83
C PHE A 266 27.45 33.24 -39.19
N SER A 267 26.74 34.25 -39.66
CA SER A 267 26.98 34.93 -40.93
C SER A 267 27.15 36.44 -40.69
N GLY A 268 28.17 37.06 -41.29
CA GLY A 268 28.43 38.49 -41.13
C GLY A 268 29.92 38.81 -41.04
N ALA A 269 30.28 39.73 -40.14
CA ALA A 269 31.68 40.14 -39.92
C ALA A 269 32.56 38.99 -39.41
N ALA A 270 31.99 38.09 -38.62
CA ALA A 270 32.59 36.83 -38.24
C ALA A 270 31.70 35.68 -38.73
N THR A 271 32.32 34.68 -39.35
CA THR A 271 31.64 33.52 -39.92
C THR A 271 32.12 32.24 -39.25
N GLY A 272 31.20 31.34 -38.98
CA GLY A 272 31.52 30.02 -38.44
C GLY A 272 30.25 29.22 -38.24
N GLN A 273 30.40 27.92 -38.09
CA GLN A 273 29.28 27.02 -37.82
C GLN A 273 29.68 25.92 -36.86
N GLY A 274 28.74 25.47 -36.05
CA GLY A 274 28.90 24.32 -35.18
C GLY A 274 27.61 23.54 -35.05
N TRP A 275 27.72 22.24 -34.79
CA TRP A 275 26.58 21.36 -34.64
C TRP A 275 26.20 21.22 -33.17
N PHE A 276 24.99 21.65 -32.80
CA PHE A 276 24.48 21.52 -31.43
C PHE A 276 23.43 20.42 -31.36
N ASP A 277 23.69 19.37 -30.59
CA ASP A 277 22.75 18.28 -30.29
C ASP A 277 22.36 18.22 -28.81
N GLY A 278 22.87 19.13 -27.97
CA GLY A 278 22.55 19.21 -26.56
C GLY A 278 23.25 18.19 -25.67
N SER A 279 24.24 17.42 -26.17
CA SER A 279 24.99 16.47 -25.34
C SER A 279 26.02 17.14 -24.42
N GLY A 280 26.31 18.43 -24.62
CA GLY A 280 27.27 19.21 -23.84
C GLY A 280 27.46 20.62 -24.40
N ASP A 281 28.47 21.31 -23.90
CA ASP A 281 28.84 22.65 -24.36
C ASP A 281 29.40 22.60 -25.80
N LEU A 282 29.03 23.58 -26.63
CA LEU A 282 29.49 23.70 -28.01
C LEU A 282 30.41 24.91 -28.16
N ASN A 283 31.68 24.65 -28.46
CA ASN A 283 32.63 25.69 -28.85
C ASN A 283 32.64 25.83 -30.39
N ILE A 284 32.43 27.06 -30.88
CA ILE A 284 32.43 27.38 -32.32
C ILE A 284 33.55 28.36 -32.60
N ASN A 285 34.52 27.95 -33.43
CA ASN A 285 35.56 28.84 -33.89
C ASN A 285 34.99 29.77 -34.98
N LEU A 286 34.95 31.05 -34.68
CA LEU A 286 34.54 32.09 -35.62
C LEU A 286 35.76 32.62 -36.36
N ALA A 287 35.72 32.58 -37.69
CA ALA A 287 36.69 33.25 -38.53
C ALA A 287 36.23 34.70 -38.76
N LEU A 288 37.06 35.67 -38.40
CA LEU A 288 36.82 37.06 -38.76
C LEU A 288 37.12 37.22 -40.26
N ALA A 289 36.19 37.81 -41.02
CA ALA A 289 36.47 38.17 -42.39
C ALA A 289 37.65 39.17 -42.41
N ALA A 290 38.52 39.05 -43.42
CA ALA A 290 39.55 40.06 -43.64
C ALA A 290 38.91 41.45 -43.73
N LEU A 291 39.63 42.48 -43.29
CA LEU A 291 39.15 43.86 -43.40
C LEU A 291 38.90 44.18 -44.88
N ASP A 292 37.63 44.37 -45.21
CA ASP A 292 37.20 44.76 -46.55
C ASP A 292 37.12 46.27 -46.61
N ALA A 293 38.15 46.90 -47.20
CA ALA A 293 38.21 48.35 -47.37
C ALA A 293 37.03 48.90 -48.20
N GLY A 294 36.39 48.08 -49.05
CA GLY A 294 35.19 48.45 -49.80
C GLY A 294 33.95 48.67 -48.93
N LYS A 295 33.97 48.20 -47.66
CA LYS A 295 32.90 48.45 -46.68
C LYS A 295 33.08 49.74 -45.89
N LEU A 296 34.19 50.46 -46.06
CA LEU A 296 34.41 51.76 -45.45
C LEU A 296 33.71 52.83 -46.28
N VAL A 297 32.50 53.22 -45.89
CA VAL A 297 31.64 54.13 -46.67
C VAL A 297 32.01 55.61 -46.46
N SER A 298 32.60 55.96 -45.31
CA SER A 298 32.91 57.33 -44.94
C SER A 298 33.99 57.40 -43.86
N GLY A 299 34.65 58.55 -43.76
CA GLY A 299 35.65 58.85 -42.72
C GLY A 299 37.08 58.84 -43.27
N ILE A 300 37.99 59.42 -42.50
CA ILE A 300 39.43 59.49 -42.81
C ILE A 300 40.14 58.56 -41.84
N VAL A 301 40.99 57.66 -42.36
CA VAL A 301 41.81 56.80 -41.50
C VAL A 301 42.93 57.65 -40.90
N PRO A 302 43.01 57.78 -39.56
CA PRO A 302 44.03 58.60 -38.93
C PRO A 302 45.42 57.95 -39.05
N VAL A 303 46.46 58.75 -38.89
CA VAL A 303 47.87 58.30 -38.98
C VAL A 303 48.18 57.20 -37.97
N VAL A 304 47.61 57.29 -36.76
CA VAL A 304 47.76 56.25 -35.71
C VAL A 304 47.19 54.88 -36.12
N ARG A 305 46.35 54.82 -37.17
CA ARG A 305 45.77 53.59 -37.73
C ARG A 305 46.30 53.26 -39.12
N GLY A 306 47.45 53.82 -39.51
CA GLY A 306 48.09 53.56 -40.81
C GLY A 306 47.45 54.27 -42.00
N GLY A 307 46.56 55.23 -41.77
CA GLY A 307 46.08 56.13 -42.80
C GLY A 307 46.95 57.37 -42.98
N THR A 308 46.57 58.27 -43.88
CA THR A 308 47.26 59.53 -44.12
C THR A 308 46.72 60.70 -43.29
N GLY A 309 45.57 60.52 -42.60
CA GLY A 309 44.94 61.59 -41.82
C GLY A 309 44.33 62.73 -42.66
N GLY A 310 44.29 62.60 -43.99
CA GLY A 310 43.75 63.61 -44.90
C GLY A 310 42.90 63.03 -46.02
N SER A 311 41.99 63.83 -46.56
CA SER A 311 41.05 63.46 -47.64
C SER A 311 41.53 63.90 -49.03
N ASN A 312 42.58 64.71 -49.10
CA ASN A 312 43.20 65.18 -50.33
C ASN A 312 44.73 65.12 -50.23
N PRO A 313 45.47 65.27 -51.35
CA PRO A 313 46.92 65.14 -51.34
C PRO A 313 47.66 66.13 -50.44
N ALA A 314 47.15 67.35 -50.25
CA ALA A 314 47.79 68.36 -49.39
C ALA A 314 47.64 67.99 -47.90
N GLU A 315 46.44 67.62 -47.48
CA GLU A 315 46.18 67.13 -46.13
C GLU A 315 46.92 65.83 -45.83
N ALA A 316 46.97 64.90 -46.78
CA ALA A 316 47.69 63.64 -46.61
C ALA A 316 49.19 63.86 -46.41
N ARG A 317 49.80 64.78 -47.17
CA ARG A 317 51.20 65.18 -47.00
C ARG A 317 51.45 65.84 -45.65
N ALA A 318 50.58 66.75 -45.22
CA ALA A 318 50.67 67.38 -43.91
C ALA A 318 50.57 66.35 -42.76
N GLY A 319 49.67 65.37 -42.88
CA GLY A 319 49.47 64.32 -41.88
C GLY A 319 50.68 63.40 -41.69
N ILE A 320 51.43 63.11 -42.76
CA ILE A 320 52.61 62.23 -42.72
C ILE A 320 53.95 62.99 -42.73
N GLY A 321 53.95 64.32 -42.77
CA GLY A 321 55.16 65.13 -42.83
C GLY A 321 55.93 65.01 -44.16
N ALA A 322 55.24 64.85 -45.29
CA ALA A 322 55.86 64.72 -46.61
C ALA A 322 55.88 66.05 -47.38
N GLY A 323 56.99 66.33 -48.07
CA GLY A 323 57.14 67.47 -48.99
C GLY A 323 56.58 67.22 -50.39
N VAL A 324 56.64 68.24 -51.24
CA VAL A 324 56.27 68.22 -52.65
C VAL A 324 57.54 68.04 -53.49
N PRO A 325 57.59 67.07 -54.43
CA PRO A 325 58.76 66.88 -55.28
C PRO A 325 59.15 68.16 -56.02
N SER A 326 60.44 68.52 -56.02
CA SER A 326 60.98 69.65 -56.78
C SER A 326 60.78 69.48 -58.29
N SER A 327 60.95 70.56 -59.05
CA SER A 327 60.87 70.55 -60.52
C SER A 327 62.21 70.99 -61.12
N LEU A 328 62.69 70.24 -62.10
CA LEU A 328 63.97 70.48 -62.78
C LEU A 328 63.73 70.54 -64.28
N TYR A 329 64.13 71.64 -64.90
CA TYR A 329 64.27 71.72 -66.35
C TYR A 329 65.77 71.76 -66.68
N HIS A 330 66.29 70.61 -67.13
CA HIS A 330 67.71 70.39 -67.34
C HIS A 330 68.13 70.75 -68.77
N ASP A 331 68.33 72.05 -69.00
CA ASP A 331 68.75 72.63 -70.27
C ASP A 331 69.93 73.60 -70.04
N PRO A 332 70.76 73.93 -71.05
CA PRO A 332 71.74 75.02 -70.94
C PRO A 332 71.16 76.38 -70.51
N ALA A 333 69.86 76.62 -70.74
CA ALA A 333 69.07 77.67 -70.10
C ALA A 333 67.91 77.05 -69.31
N GLY A 334 68.23 76.59 -68.09
CA GLY A 334 67.35 75.75 -67.27
C GLY A 334 66.99 76.35 -65.93
N TYR A 335 66.25 75.57 -65.14
CA TYR A 335 65.91 75.93 -63.76
C TYR A 335 65.76 74.72 -62.85
N TRP A 336 65.89 74.96 -61.55
CA TRP A 336 65.49 74.07 -60.47
C TRP A 336 64.56 74.82 -59.50
N TRP A 337 63.47 74.18 -59.12
CA TRP A 337 62.42 74.76 -58.30
C TRP A 337 62.06 73.85 -57.13
N ASP A 338 62.38 74.30 -55.92
CA ASP A 338 61.83 73.72 -54.71
C ASP A 338 60.41 74.25 -54.47
N LYS A 339 59.43 73.35 -54.57
CA LYS A 339 58.02 73.70 -54.38
C LYS A 339 57.57 73.69 -52.92
N ASP A 340 58.41 73.21 -52.00
CA ASP A 340 58.12 73.28 -50.57
C ASP A 340 58.37 74.68 -50.02
N THR A 341 59.51 75.28 -50.37
CA THR A 341 59.86 76.63 -49.90
C THR A 341 59.61 77.73 -50.93
N GLY A 342 59.40 77.35 -52.19
CA GLY A 342 59.41 78.28 -53.32
C GLY A 342 60.82 78.73 -53.73
N PHE A 343 61.88 78.15 -53.18
CA PHE A 343 63.25 78.49 -53.57
C PHE A 343 63.49 78.12 -55.04
N PHE A 344 63.99 79.08 -55.81
CA PHE A 344 64.05 78.99 -57.26
C PHE A 344 65.43 79.40 -57.76
N VAL A 345 66.02 78.54 -58.59
CA VAL A 345 67.32 78.77 -59.23
C VAL A 345 67.12 78.63 -60.73
N GLN A 346 67.60 79.60 -61.49
CA GLN A 346 67.65 79.50 -62.95
C GLN A 346 68.99 79.95 -63.46
N TRP A 347 69.37 79.40 -64.60
CA TRP A 347 70.63 79.68 -65.25
C TRP A 347 70.42 79.87 -66.74
N GLY A 348 71.39 80.54 -67.36
CA GLY A 348 71.42 80.67 -68.79
C GLY A 348 72.81 80.97 -69.27
N ASN A 349 72.94 80.99 -70.59
CA ASN A 349 74.19 81.28 -71.26
C ASN A 349 73.93 82.10 -72.52
N ARG A 350 74.92 82.89 -72.92
CA ARG A 350 74.87 83.66 -74.15
C ARG A 350 76.28 83.89 -74.69
N TYR A 351 76.45 83.61 -75.99
CA TYR A 351 77.66 83.99 -76.71
C TYR A 351 77.61 85.47 -77.13
N MET A 352 78.72 86.20 -76.98
CA MET A 352 78.80 87.64 -77.25
C MET A 352 79.76 88.02 -78.37
N GLY A 353 80.80 87.22 -78.60
CA GLY A 353 81.83 87.52 -79.60
C GLY A 353 82.92 88.42 -79.02
N ASP A 354 83.25 89.48 -79.74
CA ASP A 354 84.27 90.46 -79.32
C ASP A 354 83.65 91.60 -78.51
N LEU A 355 84.37 92.14 -77.52
CA LEU A 355 83.95 93.37 -76.85
C LEU A 355 84.53 94.57 -77.61
N PRO A 356 83.72 95.53 -78.11
CA PRO A 356 84.21 96.61 -78.98
C PRO A 356 84.94 97.74 -78.21
N GLY A 357 85.46 97.47 -77.01
CA GLY A 357 86.02 98.45 -76.08
C GLY A 357 84.98 99.27 -75.30
N GLY A 358 85.43 99.87 -74.21
CA GLY A 358 84.57 100.64 -73.29
C GLY A 358 83.73 99.75 -72.37
N MET A 359 82.53 100.22 -71.99
CA MET A 359 81.58 99.48 -71.17
C MET A 359 80.35 99.08 -71.98
N LEU A 360 80.07 97.78 -72.05
CA LEU A 360 78.85 97.24 -72.63
C LEU A 360 77.88 96.85 -71.51
N SER A 361 76.72 97.49 -71.42
CA SER A 361 75.66 97.07 -70.51
C SER A 361 74.59 96.28 -71.27
N LEU A 362 74.33 95.07 -70.82
CA LEU A 362 73.38 94.13 -71.43
C LEU A 362 72.27 93.76 -70.45
N LYS A 363 71.03 93.93 -70.90
CA LYS A 363 69.87 93.39 -70.20
C LYS A 363 69.74 91.89 -70.47
N VAL A 364 69.76 91.11 -69.40
CA VAL A 364 69.53 89.65 -69.43
C VAL A 364 68.14 89.39 -68.89
N THR A 365 67.26 88.87 -69.75
CA THR A 365 65.91 88.45 -69.36
C THR A 365 65.94 87.03 -68.83
N PHE A 366 65.38 86.83 -67.65
CA PHE A 366 65.21 85.51 -67.09
C PHE A 366 64.11 84.74 -67.85
N PRO A 367 64.32 83.46 -68.19
CA PRO A 367 63.30 82.64 -68.87
C PRO A 367 61.99 82.57 -68.09
N PHE A 368 62.08 82.53 -66.75
CA PHE A 368 60.93 82.57 -65.86
C PHE A 368 61.06 83.73 -64.88
N ALA A 369 59.99 84.49 -64.69
CA ALA A 369 59.99 85.56 -63.69
C ALA A 369 60.13 84.98 -62.29
N PHE A 370 60.94 85.59 -61.44
CA PHE A 370 60.84 85.39 -60.00
C PHE A 370 59.57 86.10 -59.47
N ASP A 371 59.08 85.73 -58.29
CA ASP A 371 57.97 86.47 -57.66
C ASP A 371 58.48 87.75 -56.95
N THR A 372 59.75 87.73 -56.53
CA THR A 372 60.48 88.88 -55.99
C THR A 372 61.83 89.00 -56.69
N LYS A 373 62.46 90.18 -56.60
CA LYS A 373 63.81 90.39 -57.14
C LYS A 373 64.76 89.28 -56.64
N PRO A 374 65.52 88.60 -57.51
CA PRO A 374 66.47 87.59 -57.07
C PRO A 374 67.53 88.23 -56.17
N PHE A 375 67.89 87.52 -55.10
CA PHE A 375 68.84 88.01 -54.11
C PHE A 375 70.29 87.60 -54.44
N ILE A 376 70.49 86.68 -55.38
CA ILE A 376 71.81 86.36 -55.94
C ILE A 376 71.70 86.35 -57.46
N VAL A 377 72.65 87.02 -58.12
CA VAL A 377 72.91 86.90 -59.55
C VAL A 377 74.42 86.77 -59.72
N ILE A 378 74.87 85.67 -60.32
CA ILE A 378 76.30 85.37 -60.51
C ILE A 378 76.55 85.24 -62.01
N PRO A 379 77.17 86.25 -62.66
CA PRO A 379 77.68 86.13 -64.00
C PRO A 379 79.07 85.50 -63.99
N VAL A 380 79.36 84.67 -65.00
CA VAL A 380 80.67 84.05 -65.21
C VAL A 380 81.02 84.16 -66.68
N ILE A 381 82.19 84.72 -66.97
CA ILE A 381 82.70 84.81 -68.35
C ILE A 381 83.09 83.41 -68.85
N THR A 382 82.74 83.11 -70.09
CA THR A 382 83.12 81.87 -70.77
C THR A 382 83.95 82.16 -72.01
N GLN A 383 85.02 81.36 -72.19
CA GLN A 383 85.83 81.38 -73.40
C GLN A 383 85.14 80.59 -74.52
N HIS A 384 85.11 81.15 -75.72
CA HIS A 384 84.76 80.44 -76.95
C HIS A 384 85.95 80.45 -77.94
N PRO A 385 85.99 79.54 -78.93
CA PRO A 385 87.02 79.55 -79.96
C PRO A 385 86.96 80.82 -80.83
N GLY A 386 88.12 81.30 -81.30
CA GLY A 386 88.21 82.33 -82.35
C GLY A 386 88.71 83.73 -81.92
N GLY A 387 89.05 83.96 -80.65
CA GLY A 387 89.66 85.21 -80.19
C GLY A 387 91.20 85.22 -80.28
N TYR A 388 91.80 86.41 -80.37
CA TYR A 388 93.26 86.59 -80.30
C TYR A 388 93.81 86.61 -78.88
N VAL A 389 92.96 86.93 -77.90
CA VAL A 389 93.30 86.86 -76.46
C VAL A 389 92.23 86.11 -75.67
N SER A 390 92.59 85.75 -74.43
CA SER A 390 91.67 85.09 -73.49
C SER A 390 90.50 86.00 -73.13
N SER A 391 89.30 85.43 -73.07
CA SER A 391 88.07 86.05 -72.56
C SER A 391 88.18 86.41 -71.08
N ALA A 392 89.16 85.89 -70.34
CA ALA A 392 89.50 86.38 -69.00
C ALA A 392 90.00 87.85 -68.99
N SER A 393 90.20 88.44 -70.17
CA SER A 393 90.44 89.87 -70.32
C SER A 393 89.19 90.75 -70.21
N VAL A 394 88.00 90.14 -70.29
CA VAL A 394 86.72 90.76 -70.02
C VAL A 394 86.37 90.55 -68.55
N THR A 395 85.93 91.61 -67.89
CA THR A 395 85.35 91.57 -66.54
C THR A 395 83.86 91.84 -66.63
N CYS A 396 83.08 91.25 -65.73
CA CYS A 396 81.64 91.47 -65.64
C CYS A 396 81.23 91.86 -64.23
N ALA A 397 80.24 92.74 -64.13
CA ALA A 397 79.59 93.10 -62.88
C ALA A 397 78.07 93.10 -63.05
N VAL A 398 77.35 92.71 -62.00
CA VAL A 398 75.90 92.89 -61.94
C VAL A 398 75.61 94.31 -61.49
N ASN A 399 74.72 95.00 -62.19
CA ASN A 399 74.14 96.21 -61.66
C ASN A 399 72.91 95.85 -60.80
N GLU A 400 73.15 95.79 -59.50
CA GLU A 400 72.14 95.38 -58.53
C GLU A 400 70.94 96.34 -58.49
N GLN A 401 71.12 97.64 -58.74
CA GLN A 401 70.02 98.62 -58.71
C GLN A 401 69.02 98.39 -59.86
N ASN A 402 69.48 97.81 -60.96
CA ASN A 402 68.68 97.55 -62.16
C ASN A 402 68.22 96.09 -62.28
N THR A 403 68.38 95.28 -61.22
CA THR A 403 67.87 93.91 -61.20
C THR A 403 66.40 93.90 -60.74
N THR A 404 65.54 93.30 -61.54
CA THR A 404 64.10 93.15 -61.32
C THR A 404 63.72 91.66 -61.21
N ALA A 405 62.43 91.37 -61.04
CA ALA A 405 61.93 89.99 -61.02
C ALA A 405 62.07 89.27 -62.39
N THR A 406 62.16 90.01 -63.49
CA THR A 406 62.16 89.47 -64.86
C THR A 406 63.52 89.55 -65.54
N ASP A 407 64.43 90.38 -65.02
CA ASP A 407 65.68 90.67 -65.69
C ASP A 407 66.75 91.21 -64.75
N CYS A 408 68.01 91.12 -65.19
CA CYS A 408 69.12 91.83 -64.57
C CYS A 408 69.93 92.58 -65.64
N LEU A 409 70.65 93.61 -65.20
CA LEU A 409 71.57 94.35 -66.05
C LEU A 409 73.00 93.91 -65.72
N LEU A 410 73.70 93.35 -66.70
CA LEU A 410 75.11 93.00 -66.59
C LEU A 410 75.95 94.02 -67.35
N SER A 411 77.03 94.51 -66.74
CA SER A 411 77.99 95.40 -67.38
C SER A 411 79.30 94.67 -67.61
N PHE A 412 79.86 94.81 -68.80
CA PHE A 412 81.11 94.20 -69.23
C PHE A 412 82.13 95.28 -69.61
N THR A 413 83.37 95.09 -69.20
CA THR A 413 84.52 95.94 -69.57
C THR A 413 85.73 95.06 -69.85
N GLU A 414 86.68 95.54 -70.64
CA GLU A 414 87.95 94.86 -70.91
C GLU A 414 89.15 95.66 -70.41
N TYR A 415 90.25 94.98 -70.11
CA TYR A 415 91.55 95.62 -69.83
C TYR A 415 92.56 95.47 -70.97
N THR A 416 92.15 94.92 -72.12
CA THR A 416 92.96 94.83 -73.35
C THR A 416 92.08 95.12 -74.55
N ALA A 417 92.61 95.84 -75.55
CA ALA A 417 91.88 96.19 -76.77
C ALA A 417 92.07 95.17 -77.92
N LEU A 418 92.32 93.89 -77.57
CA LEU A 418 92.56 92.82 -78.52
C LEU A 418 91.33 91.92 -78.63
N VAL A 419 91.02 91.47 -79.85
CA VAL A 419 89.81 90.70 -80.16
C VAL A 419 89.63 89.49 -79.25
N GLN A 420 88.48 89.37 -78.60
CA GLN A 420 88.10 88.17 -77.85
C GLN A 420 86.98 87.39 -78.56
N ALA A 421 86.74 86.18 -78.07
CA ALA A 421 85.54 85.42 -78.39
C ALA A 421 84.89 85.00 -77.07
N PHE A 422 84.31 85.95 -76.36
CA PHE A 422 83.69 85.71 -75.06
C PHE A 422 82.20 85.41 -75.17
N GLY A 423 81.73 84.66 -74.19
CA GLY A 423 80.32 84.56 -73.82
C GLY A 423 80.22 84.75 -72.31
N PHE A 424 79.03 84.60 -71.79
CA PHE A 424 78.81 84.52 -70.36
C PHE A 424 77.76 83.48 -70.03
N ARG A 425 77.91 82.92 -68.84
CA ARG A 425 76.86 82.18 -68.12
C ARG A 425 76.38 83.04 -66.98
N TRP A 426 75.15 82.82 -66.57
CA TRP A 426 74.60 83.47 -65.40
C TRP A 426 73.79 82.45 -64.61
N LEU A 427 73.80 82.62 -63.29
CA LEU A 427 72.95 81.89 -62.35
C LEU A 427 72.24 82.91 -61.47
N ALA A 428 70.94 82.80 -61.34
CA ALA A 428 70.11 83.66 -60.50
C ALA A 428 69.36 82.82 -59.47
N VAL A 429 69.32 83.29 -58.22
CA VAL A 429 68.63 82.64 -57.10
C VAL A 429 67.62 83.62 -56.51
N GLY A 430 66.40 83.13 -56.31
CA GLY A 430 65.30 83.90 -55.77
C GLY A 430 64.19 82.99 -55.27
N TYR A 431 62.98 83.55 -55.17
CA TYR A 431 61.78 82.80 -54.82
C TYR A 431 60.75 82.85 -55.94
N ARG A 432 60.05 81.74 -56.10
CA ARG A 432 58.85 81.59 -56.91
C ARG A 432 57.91 80.61 -56.21
N VAL A 433 56.75 81.08 -55.78
CA VAL A 433 55.62 80.31 -55.29
C VAL A 433 54.52 80.20 -56.34
N THR A 434 54.51 81.10 -57.34
CA THR A 434 53.57 81.04 -58.46
C THR A 434 53.79 79.79 -59.32
N PRO A 435 52.76 78.97 -59.56
CA PRO A 435 52.84 77.83 -60.48
C PRO A 435 53.43 78.20 -61.85
N MET A 436 54.19 77.27 -62.43
CA MET A 436 54.77 77.39 -63.77
C MET A 436 53.89 76.72 -64.82
#